data_AF-A0A1K1RGW9-F1
#
_entry.id   AF-A0A1K1RGW9-F1
#
_cell.length_a   1.000
_cell.length_b   1.000
_cell.length_c   1.000
_cell.angle_alpha   90.00
_cell.angle_beta   90.00
_cell.angle_gamma   90.00
#
_symmetry.space_group_name_H-M   'P 1'
#
loop_
_entity.id
_entity.type
_entity.pdbx_description
1 polymer ?
#
loop_
_entity_poly.entity_id
_entity_poly.type
_entity_poly.pdbx_seq_one_letter_code
_entity_poly.pdbx_strand_id
1 'polypeptide(L)'
;MQMTTSIRILAVIAILGGVARAAMTPFSLTLGVDSVPELYFGIVGSILLSIGTFGIYFAQANETKKLGLISFLMLTVSNLFTTLLVSLNLYSIQIGRGDEIPPAPFSVFIMINMTCMILGFILFGIASYRGRVISKWSSACLIATPFLLFVPGFSDFSPALWGIAYVGFGISVLNKVGSNKASGLPAI
;
A
#
# COMPACT_ATOMS: atom_id res chain seq x y z
N MET A 1 25.88 -6.56 7.85
CA MET A 1 25.19 -6.06 9.07
C MET A 1 24.28 -4.85 8.82
N GLN A 2 24.58 -3.95 7.87
CA GLN A 2 23.78 -2.72 7.64
C GLN A 2 22.43 -2.96 6.93
N MET A 3 22.35 -3.90 5.99
CA MET A 3 21.15 -4.13 5.16
C MET A 3 19.92 -4.57 5.99
N THR A 4 20.13 -5.34 7.06
CA THR A 4 19.07 -5.79 7.98
C THR A 4 18.43 -4.66 8.78
N THR A 5 19.16 -3.59 9.10
CA THR A 5 18.61 -2.45 9.84
C THR A 5 17.71 -1.62 8.93
N SER A 6 18.13 -1.35 7.70
CA SER A 6 17.35 -0.61 6.71
C SER A 6 16.02 -1.31 6.39
N ILE A 7 16.04 -2.64 6.19
CA ILE A 7 14.82 -3.42 5.93
C ILE A 7 13.84 -3.33 7.11
N ARG A 8 14.33 -3.35 8.36
CA ARG A 8 13.48 -3.20 9.55
C ARG A 8 12.83 -1.82 9.63
N ILE A 9 13.59 -0.76 9.35
CA ILE A 9 13.05 0.61 9.33
C ILE A 9 11.97 0.73 8.26
N LEU A 10 12.22 0.23 7.05
CA LEU A 10 11.24 0.21 5.96
C LEU A 10 9.99 -0.61 6.32
N ALA A 11 10.15 -1.73 7.05
CA ALA A 11 9.02 -2.52 7.54
C ALA A 11 8.19 -1.77 8.60
N VAL A 12 8.83 -1.02 9.50
CA VAL A 12 8.11 -0.14 10.45
C VAL A 12 7.36 0.96 9.69
N ILE A 13 8.00 1.58 8.68
CA ILE A 13 7.35 2.57 7.82
C ILE A 13 6.13 1.96 7.09
N ALA A 14 6.23 0.73 6.61
CA ALA A 14 5.11 0.01 6.00
C ALA A 14 3.94 -0.20 6.98
N ILE A 15 4.24 -0.53 8.24
CA ILE A 15 3.21 -0.67 9.30
C ILE A 15 2.53 0.67 9.55
N LEU A 16 3.31 1.74 9.74
CA LEU A 16 2.76 3.08 9.98
C LEU A 16 1.92 3.57 8.80
N GLY A 17 2.39 3.33 7.58
CA GLY A 17 1.62 3.63 6.37
C GLY A 17 0.34 2.82 6.26
N GLY A 18 0.39 1.53 6.63
CA GLY A 18 -0.78 0.66 6.67
C GLY A 18 -1.83 1.13 7.69
N VAL A 19 -1.39 1.51 8.90
CA VAL A 19 -2.28 2.06 9.93
C VAL A 19 -2.90 3.39 9.46
N ALA A 20 -2.10 4.30 8.91
CA ALA A 20 -2.59 5.57 8.39
C ALA A 20 -3.60 5.35 7.25
N ARG A 21 -3.32 4.41 6.33
CA ARG A 21 -4.24 4.07 5.25
C ARG A 21 -5.54 3.46 5.77
N ALA A 22 -5.46 2.59 6.77
CA ALA A 22 -6.65 1.97 7.34
C ALA A 22 -7.50 2.97 8.15
N ALA A 23 -6.88 3.99 8.73
CA ALA A 23 -7.57 5.06 9.43
C ALA A 23 -8.43 5.93 8.50
N MET A 24 -8.22 5.92 7.18
CA MET A 24 -9.11 6.62 6.24
C MET A 24 -10.57 6.17 6.39
N THR A 25 -10.80 4.86 6.46
CA THR A 25 -12.15 4.29 6.49
C THR A 25 -12.99 4.78 7.68
N PRO A 26 -12.55 4.76 8.95
CA PRO A 26 -13.34 5.32 10.04
C PRO A 26 -13.60 6.83 9.90
N PHE A 27 -12.67 7.62 9.35
CA PHE A 27 -12.94 9.04 9.07
C PHE A 27 -13.99 9.22 7.97
N SER A 28 -13.90 8.44 6.89
CA SER A 28 -14.88 8.43 5.80
C SER A 28 -16.29 8.07 6.30
N LEU A 29 -16.40 7.06 7.16
CA LEU A 29 -17.68 6.60 7.71
C LEU A 29 -18.29 7.58 8.73
N THR A 30 -17.48 8.37 9.44
CA THR A 30 -17.97 9.26 10.51
C THR A 30 -18.15 10.70 10.07
N LEU A 31 -17.28 11.19 9.16
CA LEU A 31 -17.26 12.57 8.70
C LEU A 31 -17.72 12.73 7.24
N GLY A 32 -18.00 11.61 6.56
CA GLY A 32 -18.33 11.57 5.14
C GLY A 32 -17.10 11.34 4.25
N VAL A 33 -17.39 10.85 3.05
CA VAL A 33 -16.40 10.60 1.99
C VAL A 33 -15.73 11.92 1.59
N ASP A 34 -14.43 11.86 1.34
CA ASP A 34 -13.59 13.02 0.96
C ASP A 34 -13.49 14.09 2.04
N SER A 35 -13.71 13.72 3.31
CA SER A 35 -13.45 14.62 4.43
C SER A 35 -11.96 14.98 4.51
N VAL A 36 -11.65 16.21 4.93
CA VAL A 36 -10.26 16.69 5.05
C VAL A 36 -9.36 15.74 5.88
N PRO A 37 -9.80 15.21 7.05
CA PRO A 37 -9.01 14.24 7.79
C PRO A 37 -8.76 12.94 7.03
N GLU A 38 -9.77 12.40 6.35
CA GLU A 38 -9.63 11.20 5.51
C GLU A 38 -8.53 11.39 4.47
N LEU A 39 -8.54 12.52 3.75
CA LEU A 39 -7.58 12.80 2.70
C LEU A 39 -6.15 12.97 3.25
N TYR A 40 -5.97 13.62 4.41
CA TYR A 40 -4.65 13.70 5.05
C TYR A 40 -4.09 12.32 5.40
N PHE A 41 -4.91 11.45 6.00
CA PHE A 41 -4.52 10.05 6.27
C PHE A 41 -4.23 9.29 4.98
N GLY A 42 -4.98 9.58 3.91
CA GLY A 42 -4.73 9.01 2.59
C GLY A 42 -3.40 9.41 1.98
N ILE A 43 -3.00 10.67 2.08
CA ILE A 43 -1.71 11.19 1.60
C ILE A 43 -0.57 10.59 2.41
N VAL A 44 -0.62 10.73 3.75
CA VAL A 44 0.42 10.22 4.65
C VAL A 44 0.57 8.71 4.49
N GLY A 45 -0.55 7.98 4.46
CA GLY A 45 -0.58 6.55 4.20
C GLY A 45 0.11 6.20 2.90
N SER A 46 -0.27 6.82 1.77
CA SER A 46 0.28 6.49 0.45
C SER A 46 1.78 6.78 0.31
N ILE A 47 2.29 7.84 0.95
CA ILE A 47 3.73 8.15 0.99
C ILE A 47 4.48 7.07 1.77
N LEU A 48 4.02 6.75 2.98
CA LEU A 48 4.64 5.75 3.83
C LEU A 48 4.56 4.35 3.21
N LEU A 49 3.44 4.02 2.57
CA LEU A 49 3.27 2.78 1.81
C LEU A 49 4.25 2.72 0.63
N SER A 50 4.43 3.81 -0.12
CA SER A 50 5.42 3.88 -1.22
C SER A 50 6.81 3.50 -0.73
N ILE A 51 7.25 4.12 0.38
CA ILE A 51 8.58 3.88 0.97
C ILE A 51 8.65 2.47 1.59
N GLY A 52 7.63 2.07 2.35
CA GLY A 52 7.59 0.80 3.05
C GLY A 52 7.55 -0.42 2.12
N THR A 53 6.97 -0.27 0.92
CA THR A 53 6.92 -1.33 -0.10
C THR A 53 8.33 -1.79 -0.49
N PHE A 54 9.34 -0.90 -0.48
CA PHE A 54 10.74 -1.29 -0.72
C PHE A 54 11.23 -2.31 0.31
N GLY A 55 10.93 -2.09 1.60
CA GLY A 55 11.33 -3.02 2.66
C GLY A 55 10.68 -4.39 2.51
N ILE A 56 9.39 -4.40 2.16
CA ILE A 56 8.64 -5.63 1.90
C ILE A 56 9.23 -6.37 0.69
N TYR A 57 9.48 -5.66 -0.41
CA TYR A 57 10.09 -6.24 -1.61
C TYR A 57 11.47 -6.82 -1.33
N PHE A 58 12.38 -6.07 -0.69
CA PHE A 58 13.72 -6.56 -0.38
C PHE A 58 13.71 -7.82 0.49
N ALA A 59 12.77 -7.92 1.43
CA ALA A 59 12.65 -9.11 2.28
C ALA A 59 12.30 -10.40 1.49
N GLN A 60 11.64 -10.26 0.34
CA GLN A 60 11.16 -11.37 -0.50
C GLN A 60 11.76 -11.42 -1.91
N ALA A 61 12.74 -10.55 -2.22
CA ALA A 61 13.28 -10.38 -3.58
C ALA A 61 13.88 -11.69 -4.13
N ASN A 62 14.59 -12.43 -3.28
CA ASN A 62 15.23 -13.70 -3.64
C ASN A 62 14.21 -14.79 -4.04
N GLU A 63 13.04 -14.80 -3.40
CA GLU A 63 12.02 -15.84 -3.62
C GLU A 63 11.07 -15.51 -4.78
N THR A 64 10.80 -14.22 -4.99
CA THR A 64 9.74 -13.76 -5.92
C THR A 64 10.25 -13.42 -7.32
N LYS A 65 11.57 -13.27 -7.49
CA LYS A 65 12.24 -13.06 -8.78
C LYS A 65 11.60 -11.92 -9.60
N LYS A 66 11.50 -12.09 -10.93
CA LYS A 66 10.95 -11.08 -11.86
C LYS A 66 9.51 -10.67 -11.53
N LEU A 67 8.68 -11.61 -11.08
CA LEU A 67 7.28 -11.32 -10.73
C LEU A 67 7.21 -10.37 -9.53
N GLY A 68 8.06 -10.59 -8.52
CA GLY A 68 8.21 -9.69 -7.38
C GLY A 68 8.61 -8.28 -7.79
N LEU A 69 9.58 -8.15 -8.71
CA LEU A 69 10.05 -6.85 -9.18
C LEU A 69 8.97 -6.09 -9.98
N ILE A 70 8.31 -6.75 -10.94
CA ILE A 70 7.26 -6.12 -11.75
C ILE A 70 6.11 -5.64 -10.87
N SER A 71 5.62 -6.53 -9.99
CA SER A 71 4.53 -6.18 -9.09
C SER A 71 4.90 -5.07 -8.12
N PHE A 72 6.12 -5.08 -7.58
CA PHE A 72 6.67 -4.00 -6.76
C PHE A 72 6.66 -2.65 -7.49
N LEU A 73 7.12 -2.60 -8.74
CA LEU A 73 7.15 -1.37 -9.52
C LEU A 73 5.74 -0.85 -9.78
N MET A 74 4.81 -1.70 -10.19
CA MET A 74 3.41 -1.32 -10.42
C MET A 74 2.77 -0.74 -9.16
N LEU A 75 2.99 -1.39 -8.02
CA LEU A 75 2.40 -1.00 -6.75
C LEU A 75 3.03 0.30 -6.22
N THR A 76 4.34 0.49 -6.42
CA THR A 76 5.02 1.76 -6.10
C THR A 76 4.49 2.91 -6.96
N VAL A 77 4.38 2.70 -8.27
CA VAL A 77 3.79 3.69 -9.19
C VAL A 77 2.36 4.04 -8.77
N SER A 78 1.54 3.04 -8.44
CA SER A 78 0.18 3.27 -7.95
C SER A 78 0.15 4.06 -6.64
N ASN A 79 1.01 3.76 -5.67
CA ASN A 79 1.07 4.54 -4.43
C ASN A 79 1.43 6.01 -4.66
N LEU A 80 2.38 6.28 -5.57
CA LEU A 80 2.77 7.64 -5.93
C LEU A 80 1.63 8.38 -6.62
N PHE A 81 0.95 7.74 -7.59
CA PHE A 81 -0.21 8.33 -8.24
C PHE A 81 -1.37 8.54 -7.26
N THR A 82 -1.61 7.60 -6.35
CA THR A 82 -2.63 7.75 -5.30
C THR A 82 -2.31 8.94 -4.40
N THR A 83 -1.05 9.12 -4.02
CA THR A 83 -0.60 10.30 -3.26
C THR A 83 -0.93 11.59 -4.02
N LEU A 84 -0.59 11.65 -5.31
CA LEU A 84 -0.85 12.81 -6.16
C LEU A 84 -2.35 13.10 -6.27
N LEU A 85 -3.15 12.08 -6.59
CA LEU A 85 -4.60 12.22 -6.81
C LEU A 85 -5.33 12.65 -5.54
N VAL A 86 -5.01 12.05 -4.39
CA VAL A 86 -5.60 12.43 -3.10
C VAL A 86 -5.18 13.84 -2.70
N SER A 87 -3.93 14.24 -2.96
CA SER A 87 -3.45 15.61 -2.68
C SER A 87 -4.19 16.65 -3.51
N LEU A 88 -4.49 16.34 -4.77
CA LEU A 88 -5.21 17.24 -5.64
C LEU A 88 -6.68 17.35 -5.27
N ASN A 89 -7.31 16.26 -4.84
CA ASN A 89 -8.66 16.30 -4.29
C ASN A 89 -8.71 17.18 -3.02
N LEU A 90 -7.75 17.01 -2.11
CA LEU A 90 -7.66 17.88 -0.93
C LEU A 90 -7.49 19.36 -1.32
N TYR A 91 -6.67 19.65 -2.32
CA TYR A 91 -6.47 21.01 -2.81
C TYR A 91 -7.74 21.59 -3.45
N SER A 92 -8.49 20.83 -4.26
CA SER A 92 -9.72 21.30 -4.90
C SER A 92 -10.81 21.65 -3.89
N ILE A 93 -10.93 20.86 -2.81
CA ILE A 93 -11.82 21.14 -1.69
C ILE A 93 -11.42 22.44 -0.98
N GLN A 94 -10.11 22.64 -0.72
CA GLN A 94 -9.62 23.83 -0.01
C GLN A 94 -9.82 25.15 -0.77
N ILE A 95 -9.74 25.12 -2.11
CA ILE A 95 -9.97 26.33 -2.94
C ILE A 95 -11.44 26.53 -3.33
N GLY A 96 -12.36 25.71 -2.78
CA GLY A 96 -13.80 25.83 -3.03
C GLY A 96 -14.22 25.43 -4.44
N ARG A 97 -13.39 24.69 -5.19
CA ARG A 97 -13.73 24.17 -6.53
C ARG A 97 -14.44 22.81 -6.50
N GLY A 98 -14.54 22.17 -5.33
CA GLY A 98 -15.31 20.94 -5.15
C GLY A 98 -14.94 19.82 -6.14
N ASP A 99 -15.95 19.05 -6.54
CA ASP A 99 -15.86 17.91 -7.47
C ASP A 99 -15.76 18.33 -8.95
N GLU A 100 -15.13 19.47 -9.26
CA GLU A 100 -14.88 19.85 -10.65
C GLU A 100 -14.09 18.75 -11.35
N ILE A 101 -14.66 18.25 -12.46
CA ILE A 101 -14.08 17.17 -13.27
C ILE A 101 -12.62 17.54 -13.58
N PRO A 102 -11.64 16.69 -13.21
CA PRO A 102 -10.25 16.99 -13.47
C PRO A 102 -10.02 17.25 -14.98
N PRO A 103 -9.19 18.24 -15.36
CA PRO A 103 -8.94 18.53 -16.77
C PRO A 103 -8.48 17.27 -17.51
N ALA A 104 -8.82 17.12 -18.79
CA ALA A 104 -8.64 15.88 -19.56
C ALA A 104 -7.29 15.12 -19.36
N PRO A 105 -6.12 15.77 -19.20
CA PRO A 105 -4.86 15.08 -18.87
C PRO A 105 -4.90 14.26 -17.57
N PHE A 106 -5.74 14.61 -16.61
CA PHE A 106 -5.90 13.88 -15.34
C PHE A 106 -6.60 12.55 -15.47
N SER A 107 -7.52 12.42 -16.43
CA SER A 107 -8.23 11.15 -16.68
C SER A 107 -7.26 10.01 -17.02
N VAL A 108 -6.17 10.33 -17.74
CA VAL A 108 -5.12 9.38 -18.08
C VAL A 108 -4.37 8.92 -16.83
N PHE A 109 -4.05 9.83 -15.90
CA PHE A 109 -3.40 9.46 -14.65
C PHE A 109 -4.28 8.59 -13.75
N ILE A 110 -5.59 8.83 -13.73
CA ILE A 110 -6.54 7.98 -13.01
C ILE A 110 -6.55 6.57 -13.62
N MET A 111 -6.62 6.45 -14.94
CA MET A 111 -6.59 5.15 -15.62
C MET A 111 -5.28 4.38 -15.37
N ILE A 112 -4.13 5.07 -15.44
CA ILE A 112 -2.83 4.49 -15.13
C ILE A 112 -2.80 4.03 -13.67
N ASN A 113 -3.23 4.88 -12.73
CA ASN A 113 -3.26 4.53 -11.31
C ASN A 113 -4.11 3.28 -11.06
N MET A 114 -5.34 3.24 -11.56
CA MET A 114 -6.25 2.11 -11.36
C MET A 114 -5.69 0.81 -11.94
N THR A 115 -5.10 0.89 -13.13
CA THR A 115 -4.46 -0.27 -13.78
C THR A 115 -3.27 -0.77 -12.96
N CYS A 116 -2.38 0.14 -12.55
CA CYS A 116 -1.23 -0.19 -11.71
C CYS A 116 -1.63 -0.69 -10.32
N MET A 117 -2.72 -0.16 -9.74
CA MET A 117 -3.24 -0.54 -8.43
C MET A 117 -3.77 -1.97 -8.45
N ILE A 118 -4.70 -2.26 -9.36
CA ILE A 118 -5.34 -3.58 -9.45
C ILE A 118 -4.30 -4.65 -9.76
N LEU A 119 -3.52 -4.45 -10.82
CA LEU A 119 -2.50 -5.42 -11.21
C LEU A 119 -1.37 -5.50 -10.18
N GLY A 120 -0.97 -4.36 -9.61
CA GLY A 120 0.03 -4.31 -8.53
C GLY A 120 -0.42 -5.13 -7.32
N PHE A 121 -1.63 -4.90 -6.81
CA PHE A 121 -2.16 -5.62 -5.65
C PHE A 121 -2.27 -7.13 -5.88
N ILE A 122 -2.84 -7.52 -7.03
CA ILE A 122 -3.01 -8.93 -7.38
C ILE A 122 -1.64 -9.60 -7.56
N LEU A 123 -0.77 -9.04 -8.39
CA LEU A 123 0.52 -9.64 -8.69
C LEU A 123 1.45 -9.65 -7.47
N PHE A 124 1.45 -8.57 -6.67
CA PHE A 124 2.29 -8.48 -5.48
C PHE A 124 1.78 -9.41 -4.39
N GLY A 125 0.47 -9.52 -4.22
CA GLY A 125 -0.14 -10.49 -3.32
C GLY A 125 0.18 -11.93 -3.75
N ILE A 126 0.05 -12.27 -5.03
CA ILE A 126 0.41 -13.60 -5.55
C ILE A 126 1.91 -13.89 -5.37
N ALA A 127 2.78 -12.93 -5.70
CA ALA A 127 4.22 -13.07 -5.54
C ALA A 127 4.57 -13.32 -4.06
N SER A 128 4.00 -12.53 -3.15
CA SER A 128 4.23 -12.66 -1.71
C SER A 128 3.70 -13.99 -1.16
N TYR A 129 2.51 -14.41 -1.61
CA TYR A 129 1.91 -15.70 -1.23
C TYR A 129 2.77 -16.89 -1.69
N ARG A 130 3.28 -16.85 -2.93
CA ARG A 130 4.14 -17.90 -3.50
C ARG A 130 5.52 -17.92 -2.88
N GLY A 131 6.07 -16.75 -2.54
CA GLY A 131 7.39 -16.64 -1.92
C GLY A 131 7.46 -17.25 -0.53
N ARG A 132 6.32 -17.45 0.16
CA ARG A 132 6.24 -18.00 1.54
C ARG A 132 7.09 -17.27 2.59
N VAL A 133 7.65 -16.12 2.23
CA VAL A 133 8.45 -15.27 3.11
C VAL A 133 7.57 -14.46 4.05
N ILE A 134 6.39 -14.09 3.56
CA ILE A 134 5.48 -13.18 4.25
C ILE A 134 4.16 -13.89 4.54
N SER A 135 3.43 -13.39 5.54
CA SER A 135 2.13 -13.89 5.91
C SER A 135 1.17 -14.02 4.72
N LYS A 136 0.58 -15.21 4.62
CA LYS A 136 -0.42 -15.57 3.62
C LYS A 136 -1.69 -14.75 3.76
N TRP A 137 -2.10 -14.44 4.99
CA TRP A 137 -3.33 -13.66 5.20
C TRP A 137 -3.17 -12.23 4.67
N SER A 138 -2.01 -11.60 4.86
CA SER A 138 -1.72 -10.26 4.32
C SER A 138 -1.78 -10.24 2.79
N SER A 139 -1.28 -11.31 2.19
CA SER A 139 -1.29 -11.50 0.75
C SER A 139 -2.72 -11.68 0.22
N ALA A 140 -3.55 -12.44 0.93
CA ALA A 140 -4.97 -12.61 0.60
C ALA A 140 -5.74 -11.28 0.75
N CYS A 141 -5.48 -10.51 1.82
CA CYS A 141 -6.08 -9.18 2.00
C CYS A 141 -5.75 -8.26 0.83
N LEU A 142 -4.48 -8.18 0.42
CA LEU A 142 -4.08 -7.34 -0.71
C LEU A 142 -4.73 -7.77 -2.03
N ILE A 143 -4.83 -9.08 -2.29
CA ILE A 143 -5.52 -9.62 -3.48
C ILE A 143 -7.01 -9.30 -3.43
N ALA A 144 -7.63 -9.30 -2.25
CA ALA A 144 -9.06 -9.05 -2.07
C ALA A 144 -9.42 -7.55 -2.19
N THR A 145 -8.51 -6.64 -1.84
CA THR A 145 -8.70 -5.18 -1.92
C THR A 145 -9.31 -4.66 -3.23
N PRO A 146 -8.78 -4.98 -4.44
CA PRO A 146 -9.37 -4.46 -5.68
C PRO A 146 -10.78 -5.01 -5.94
N PHE A 147 -11.13 -6.20 -5.43
CA PHE A 147 -12.47 -6.74 -5.60
C PHE A 147 -13.51 -5.97 -4.78
N LEU A 148 -13.14 -5.41 -3.62
CA LEU A 148 -14.04 -4.55 -2.83
C LEU A 148 -14.45 -3.29 -3.58
N LEU A 149 -13.62 -2.79 -4.49
CA LEU A 149 -13.94 -1.61 -5.31
C LEU A 149 -15.12 -1.86 -6.26
N PHE A 150 -15.38 -3.12 -6.60
CA PHE A 150 -16.48 -3.51 -7.50
C PHE A 150 -17.75 -3.93 -6.74
N VAL A 151 -17.73 -3.92 -5.40
CA VAL A 151 -18.89 -4.28 -4.57
C VAL A 151 -19.53 -3.00 -4.03
N PRO A 152 -20.75 -2.65 -4.49
CA PRO A 152 -21.46 -1.48 -3.99
C PRO A 152 -21.63 -1.53 -2.47
N GLY A 153 -21.34 -0.41 -1.79
CA GLY A 153 -21.42 -0.29 -0.33
C GLY A 153 -20.21 -0.85 0.44
N PHE A 154 -19.26 -1.50 -0.24
CA PHE A 154 -18.03 -2.02 0.39
C PHE A 154 -16.75 -1.34 -0.13
N SER A 155 -16.85 -0.46 -1.12
CA SER A 155 -15.73 0.31 -1.68
C SER A 155 -14.95 1.07 -0.60
N ASP A 156 -15.65 1.61 0.39
CA ASP A 156 -15.09 2.49 1.42
C ASP A 156 -14.24 1.73 2.45
N PHE A 157 -14.37 0.40 2.47
CA PHE A 157 -13.54 -0.50 3.27
C PHE A 157 -12.26 -0.95 2.53
N SER A 158 -12.13 -0.65 1.24
CA SER A 158 -10.93 -0.97 0.46
C SER A 158 -9.65 -0.38 1.06
N PRO A 159 -9.60 0.91 1.48
CA PRO A 159 -8.44 1.48 2.16
C PRO A 159 -8.09 0.76 3.48
N ALA A 160 -9.08 0.35 4.27
CA ALA A 160 -8.89 -0.46 5.47
C ALA A 160 -8.22 -1.80 5.16
N LEU A 161 -8.77 -2.55 4.20
CA LEU A 161 -8.23 -3.87 3.86
C LEU A 161 -6.80 -3.75 3.29
N TRP A 162 -6.55 -2.73 2.47
CA TRP A 162 -5.22 -2.42 1.97
C TRP A 162 -4.24 -2.11 3.12
N GLY A 163 -4.63 -1.22 4.03
CA GLY A 163 -3.79 -0.85 5.17
C GLY A 163 -3.46 -2.03 6.06
N ILE A 164 -4.47 -2.87 6.37
CA ILE A 164 -4.33 -4.10 7.15
C ILE A 164 -3.35 -5.08 6.49
N ALA A 165 -3.41 -5.23 5.16
CA ALA A 165 -2.45 -6.06 4.43
C ALA A 165 -1.00 -5.58 4.68
N TYR A 166 -0.76 -4.27 4.59
CA TYR A 166 0.57 -3.69 4.82
C TYR A 166 1.09 -3.81 6.24
N VAL A 167 0.21 -3.65 7.24
CA VAL A 167 0.54 -3.95 8.64
C VAL A 167 1.02 -5.40 8.77
N GLY A 168 0.27 -6.34 8.19
CA GLY A 168 0.65 -7.75 8.20
C GLY A 168 1.95 -8.06 7.46
N PHE A 169 2.19 -7.41 6.31
CA PHE A 169 3.45 -7.52 5.59
C PHE A 169 4.63 -7.05 6.46
N GLY A 170 4.54 -5.85 7.03
CA GLY A 170 5.60 -5.29 7.87
C GLY A 170 5.91 -6.12 9.11
N ILE A 171 4.89 -6.59 9.83
CA ILE A 171 5.07 -7.49 11.00
C ILE A 171 5.82 -8.77 10.60
N SER A 172 5.44 -9.37 9.47
CA SER A 172 6.10 -10.60 8.99
C SER A 172 7.57 -10.37 8.67
N VAL A 173 7.89 -9.24 8.03
CA VAL A 173 9.28 -8.87 7.73
C VAL A 173 10.08 -8.66 9.02
N LEU A 174 9.52 -7.97 10.01
CA LEU A 174 10.18 -7.77 11.31
C LEU A 174 10.48 -9.10 12.02
N ASN A 175 9.52 -10.03 12.03
CA ASN A 175 9.69 -11.35 12.64
C ASN A 175 10.79 -12.16 11.94
N LYS A 176 10.83 -12.15 10.60
CA LYS A 176 11.85 -12.85 9.83
C LYS A 176 13.25 -12.30 10.11
N VAL A 177 13.42 -10.97 10.09
CA VAL A 177 14.72 -10.35 10.35
C VAL A 177 15.17 -10.59 11.79
N GLY A 178 14.24 -10.58 12.76
CA GLY A 178 14.53 -10.92 14.15
C GLY A 178 15.04 -12.36 14.32
N SER A 179 14.38 -13.31 13.67
CA SER A 179 14.78 -14.73 13.69
C SER A 179 16.18 -14.96 13.14
N ASN A 180 16.52 -14.36 11.99
CA ASN A 180 17.84 -14.52 11.38
C ASN A 180 18.98 -14.00 12.28
N LYS A 181 18.72 -12.94 13.06
CA LYS A 181 19.69 -12.41 14.02
C LYS A 181 19.91 -13.37 15.20
N ALA A 182 18.85 -14.04 15.66
CA ALA A 182 18.94 -14.99 16.77
C ALA A 182 19.63 -16.31 16.36
N SER A 183 19.49 -16.75 15.11
CA SER A 183 20.08 -18.00 14.62
C SER A 183 21.53 -17.89 14.14
N GLY A 184 22.13 -16.69 14.19
CA GLY A 184 23.51 -16.45 13.69
C GLY A 184 23.69 -16.71 12.19
N LEU A 185 22.60 -16.88 11.45
CA LEU A 185 22.63 -17.17 10.01
C LEU A 185 22.82 -15.84 9.25
N PRO A 186 23.64 -15.84 8.18
CA PRO A 186 23.79 -14.66 7.34
C PRO A 186 22.42 -14.26 6.77
N ALA A 187 22.11 -12.97 6.83
CA ALA A 187 20.93 -12.42 6.18
C ALA A 187 21.08 -12.58 4.66
N ILE A 188 20.31 -13.51 4.09
CA ILE A 188 20.21 -13.77 2.66
C ILE A 188 19.34 -12.69 2.01
#